data_AF-A0A382IW05-F1
#
_entry.id   AF-A0A382IW05-F1
#
_cell.length_a   1.000
_cell.length_b   1.000
_cell.length_c   1.000
_cell.angle_alpha   90.00
_cell.angle_beta   90.00
_cell.angle_gamma   90.00
#
_symmetry.space_group_name_H-M   'P 1'
#
loop_
_entity.id
_entity.type
_entity.pdbx_description
1 polymer ?
#
loop_
_entity_poly.entity_id
_entity_poly.type
_entity_poly.pdbx_seq_one_letter_code
_entity_poly.pdbx_strand_id
1 'polypeptide(L)'
;MIDFQKIRRKQKWLFGIIAIPVIIGFVFMFTPDAEDRLFGRSGQSVSGSYGQLDGEIVTRNQWLEAKNIILGPIKIRFGGRLPNLSNDLIDNEVPNILREKALMRRYGINPSQSASDAWISRFIESSLKSVPADSRPTIDEEVSSLAVLLGGSAQLEAFARHQVGANQLRSLAGVSGVLVSAKEAEITFRKNNEQYEAEAIFLAHTNYLPLVQASDEQLKKHYTNTLGELRIPERRQLSYVTFSPTNYLDEAEKKFDELNAASRAGFLTNYWPAITKIAGYKTNSIASLAKLIIPVRTNEYAGMKIEEATADIRENILTTAQGLKSGLAVIEAYKAGLDFQK
;
A
#
# COMPACT_ATOMS: atom_id res chain seq x y z
N MET A 1 10.79 37.36 75.31
CA MET A 1 11.32 36.08 74.78
C MET A 1 10.15 35.30 74.20
N ILE A 2 10.10 35.12 72.88
CA ILE A 2 9.05 34.32 72.24
C ILE A 2 9.39 32.84 72.49
N ASP A 3 8.45 32.15 73.11
CA ASP A 3 8.61 30.81 73.65
C ASP A 3 8.62 29.76 72.52
N PHE A 4 9.82 29.39 72.05
CA PHE A 4 10.05 28.51 70.90
C PHE A 4 9.43 27.10 71.04
N GLN A 5 9.05 26.69 72.25
CA GLN A 5 8.37 25.40 72.47
C GLN A 5 6.93 25.37 71.94
N LYS A 6 6.21 26.50 71.91
CA LYS A 6 4.82 26.53 71.38
C LYS A 6 4.76 26.41 69.86
N ILE A 7 5.81 26.84 69.15
CA ILE A 7 5.89 26.81 67.68
C ILE A 7 6.13 25.37 67.18
N ARG A 8 6.97 24.60 67.89
CA ARG A 8 7.30 23.22 67.51
C ARG A 8 6.10 22.26 67.57
N ARG A 9 5.15 22.48 68.49
CA ARG A 9 3.95 21.64 68.62
C ARG A 9 2.91 21.89 67.51
N LYS A 10 2.95 23.04 66.84
CA LYS A 10 2.06 23.36 65.71
C LYS A 10 2.72 23.20 64.33
N GLN A 11 4.02 22.91 64.28
CA GLN A 11 4.79 22.73 63.05
C GLN A 11 4.23 21.62 62.14
N LYS A 12 3.81 20.47 62.70
CA LYS A 12 3.18 19.39 61.91
C LYS A 12 1.85 19.80 61.28
N TRP A 13 1.07 20.64 61.98
CA TRP A 13 -0.22 21.14 61.47
C TRP A 13 -0.01 22.22 60.41
N LEU A 14 1.02 23.06 60.58
CA LEU A 14 1.44 24.05 59.59
C LEU A 14 1.92 23.38 58.28
N PHE A 15 2.72 22.31 58.37
CA PHE A 15 3.14 21.54 57.21
C PHE A 15 1.97 20.81 56.54
N GLY A 16 1.01 20.29 57.31
CA GLY A 16 -0.20 19.70 56.75
C GLY A 16 -1.02 20.70 55.92
N ILE A 17 -1.19 21.93 56.42
CA ILE A 17 -1.94 22.98 55.72
C ILE A 17 -1.24 23.46 54.45
N ILE A 18 0.09 23.45 54.40
CA ILE A 18 0.85 23.82 53.18
C ILE A 18 0.88 22.65 52.19
N ALA A 19 1.00 21.41 52.66
CA ALA A 19 1.09 20.24 51.79
C ALA A 19 -0.22 19.91 51.07
N ILE A 20 -1.38 20.11 51.72
CA ILE A 20 -2.69 19.80 51.13
C ILE A 20 -2.95 20.58 49.81
N PRO A 21 -2.81 21.92 49.74
CA PRO A 21 -2.98 22.66 48.49
C PRO A 21 -1.95 22.27 47.43
N VAL A 22 -0.72 21.94 47.80
CA VAL A 22 0.33 21.52 46.86
C VAL A 22 0.01 20.15 46.26
N ILE A 23 -0.41 19.18 47.08
CA ILE A 23 -0.81 17.85 46.61
C ILE A 23 -2.07 17.94 45.75
N ILE A 24 -3.06 18.74 46.16
CA ILE A 24 -4.26 18.99 45.34
C ILE A 24 -3.87 19.63 44.02
N GLY A 25 -2.96 20.63 44.02
CA GLY A 25 -2.45 21.27 42.81
C GLY A 25 -1.75 20.28 41.86
N PHE A 26 -0.92 19.38 42.40
CA PHE A 26 -0.26 18.35 41.59
C PHE A 26 -1.25 17.31 41.06
N VAL A 27 -2.20 16.83 41.86
CA VAL A 27 -3.23 15.89 41.39
C VAL A 27 -4.09 16.52 40.29
N PHE A 28 -4.46 17.80 40.45
CA PHE A 28 -5.18 18.55 39.44
C PHE A 28 -4.34 18.91 38.20
N MET A 29 -3.01 18.87 38.28
CA MET A 29 -2.08 19.14 37.17
C MET A 29 -1.70 17.86 36.39
N PHE A 30 -1.81 16.69 37.01
CA PHE A 30 -1.45 15.38 36.42
C PHE A 30 -2.65 14.50 36.04
N THR A 31 -3.88 15.02 36.09
CA THR A 31 -5.05 14.37 35.46
C THR A 31 -5.02 14.67 33.95
N PRO A 32 -5.39 13.76 33.02
CA PRO A 32 -5.31 14.03 31.58
C PRO A 32 -6.12 15.25 31.10
N ASP A 33 -7.14 15.67 31.86
CA ASP A 33 -7.98 16.85 31.61
C ASP A 33 -7.49 18.13 32.34
N ALA A 34 -6.33 18.06 32.99
CA ALA A 34 -5.74 19.15 33.77
C ALA A 34 -5.28 20.32 32.91
N GLU A 35 -4.63 20.03 31.78
CA GLU A 35 -4.11 21.06 30.88
C GLU A 35 -5.26 21.91 30.31
N ASP A 36 -6.40 21.29 30.01
CA ASP A 36 -7.57 22.00 29.48
C ASP A 36 -8.34 22.82 30.53
N ARG A 37 -8.26 22.46 31.83
CA ARG A 37 -8.97 23.15 32.92
C ARG A 37 -8.13 24.18 33.68
N LEU A 38 -6.82 23.97 33.86
CA LEU A 38 -5.93 24.90 34.58
C LEU A 38 -5.36 25.99 33.67
N PHE A 39 -5.04 25.68 32.41
CA PHE A 39 -4.68 26.69 31.42
C PHE A 39 -5.92 27.23 30.73
N GLY A 40 -6.87 27.69 31.54
CA GLY A 40 -8.11 28.30 31.09
C GLY A 40 -7.87 29.27 29.94
N ARG A 41 -8.02 28.74 28.72
CA ARG A 41 -8.20 29.50 27.49
C ARG A 41 -9.65 29.97 27.52
N SER A 42 -9.96 30.80 28.51
CA SER A 42 -11.18 31.56 28.54
C SER A 42 -11.16 32.49 27.34
N GLY A 43 -11.91 32.12 26.30
CA GLY A 43 -12.78 33.05 25.59
C GLY A 43 -12.15 34.31 25.00
N GLN A 44 -10.87 34.29 24.62
CA GLN A 44 -10.42 35.21 23.58
C GLN A 44 -10.50 34.46 22.25
N SER A 45 -11.51 34.83 21.48
CA SER A 45 -11.41 34.95 20.03
C SER A 45 -10.17 35.80 19.70
N VAL A 46 -8.98 35.18 19.74
CA VAL A 46 -7.70 35.85 19.45
C VAL A 46 -7.60 36.05 17.94
N SER A 47 -8.25 37.14 17.51
CA SER A 47 -7.81 38.09 16.48
C SER A 47 -7.24 37.50 15.19
N GLY A 48 -8.14 36.92 14.42
CA GLY A 48 -8.08 36.78 12.97
C GLY A 48 -9.45 36.25 12.54
N SER A 49 -10.26 37.05 11.85
CA SER A 49 -11.48 36.52 11.26
C SER A 49 -11.06 35.66 10.07
N TYR A 50 -10.95 34.35 10.28
CA TYR A 50 -10.62 33.37 9.23
C TYR A 50 -11.84 32.99 8.37
N GLY A 51 -12.91 33.78 8.46
CA GLY A 51 -14.17 33.56 7.78
C GLY A 51 -15.14 32.66 8.53
N GLN A 52 -16.26 32.36 7.87
CA GLN A 52 -17.28 31.43 8.33
C GLN A 52 -17.47 30.33 7.29
N LEU A 53 -17.70 29.11 7.74
CA LEU A 53 -18.08 27.98 6.90
C LEU A 53 -19.40 27.43 7.43
N ASP A 54 -20.44 27.39 6.59
CA ASP A 54 -21.79 26.97 6.96
C ASP A 54 -22.38 27.68 8.20
N GLY A 55 -21.99 28.95 8.41
CA GLY A 55 -22.43 29.77 9.56
C GLY A 55 -21.62 29.57 10.85
N GLU A 56 -20.68 28.62 10.88
CA GLU A 56 -19.73 28.44 11.98
C GLU A 56 -18.45 29.26 11.76
N ILE A 57 -17.95 29.89 12.83
CA ILE A 57 -16.69 30.64 12.78
C ILE A 57 -15.51 29.67 12.66
N VAL A 58 -14.65 29.90 11.67
CA VAL A 58 -13.41 29.14 11.51
C VAL A 58 -12.40 29.60 12.57
N THR A 59 -11.95 28.67 13.41
CA THR A 59 -10.96 28.96 14.44
C THR A 59 -9.53 28.97 13.88
N ARG A 60 -8.62 29.70 14.53
CA ARG A 60 -7.19 29.70 14.19
C ARG A 60 -6.59 28.29 14.18
N ASN A 61 -7.01 27.43 15.10
CA ASN A 61 -6.51 26.05 15.16
C ASN A 61 -6.95 25.24 13.95
N GLN A 62 -8.22 25.35 13.54
CA GLN A 62 -8.72 24.70 12.32
C GLN A 62 -7.99 25.21 11.08
N TRP A 63 -7.72 26.51 11.01
CA TRP A 63 -6.95 27.11 9.91
C TRP A 63 -5.52 26.58 9.84
N LEU A 64 -4.81 26.55 10.97
CA LEU A 64 -3.44 26.03 11.05
C LEU A 64 -3.36 24.54 10.75
N GLU A 65 -4.32 23.76 11.24
CA GLU A 65 -4.41 22.33 10.94
C GLU A 65 -4.63 22.10 9.43
N ALA A 66 -5.56 22.83 8.82
CA ALA A 66 -5.79 22.76 7.37
C ALA A 66 -4.54 23.15 6.57
N LYS A 67 -3.83 24.19 6.99
CA LYS A 67 -2.55 24.59 6.41
C LYS A 67 -1.49 23.48 6.52
N ASN A 68 -1.39 22.82 7.67
CA ASN A 68 -0.47 21.69 7.85
C ASN A 68 -0.83 20.50 6.95
N ILE A 69 -2.12 20.23 6.73
CA ILE A 69 -2.59 19.18 5.81
C ILE A 69 -2.16 19.48 4.36
N ILE A 70 -2.28 20.74 3.91
CA ILE A 70 -1.84 21.17 2.57
C ILE A 70 -0.33 21.03 2.41
N LEU A 71 0.43 21.41 3.44
CA LEU A 71 1.89 21.35 3.41
C LEU A 71 2.43 19.92 3.53
N GLY A 72 1.66 18.98 4.07
CA GLY A 72 2.11 17.60 4.30
C GLY A 72 2.68 16.90 3.07
N PRO A 73 1.93 16.80 1.95
CA PRO A 73 2.42 16.18 0.71
C PRO A 73 3.65 16.89 0.13
N ILE A 74 3.76 18.21 0.32
CA ILE A 74 4.90 19.01 -0.15
C ILE A 74 6.14 18.70 0.71
N LYS A 75 6.00 18.71 2.03
CA LYS A 75 7.09 18.35 2.96
C LYS A 75 7.59 16.93 2.70
N ILE A 76 6.68 15.98 2.50
CA ILE A 76 7.01 14.60 2.13
C ILE A 76 7.82 14.55 0.83
N ARG A 77 7.34 15.23 -0.23
CA ARG A 77 7.99 15.23 -1.54
C ARG A 77 9.40 15.85 -1.52
N PHE A 78 9.60 16.89 -0.73
CA PHE A 78 10.83 17.68 -0.72
C PHE A 78 11.70 17.42 0.52
N GLY A 79 11.50 16.29 1.22
CA GLY A 79 12.33 15.91 2.36
C GLY A 79 12.32 16.96 3.48
N GLY A 80 11.17 17.58 3.73
CA GLY A 80 10.95 18.53 4.82
C GLY A 80 11.25 19.98 4.47
N ARG A 81 11.91 20.25 3.34
CA ARG A 81 12.17 21.60 2.85
C ARG A 81 11.00 22.08 2.00
N LEU A 82 10.38 23.17 2.41
CA LEU A 82 9.34 23.79 1.58
C LEU A 82 10.01 24.52 0.40
N PRO A 83 9.56 24.31 -0.85
CA PRO A 83 9.96 25.17 -1.96
C PRO A 83 9.44 26.60 -1.71
N ASN A 84 9.91 27.56 -2.50
CA ASN A 84 9.43 28.94 -2.41
C ASN A 84 7.95 29.01 -2.86
N LEU A 85 7.05 28.87 -1.90
CA LEU A 85 5.60 28.90 -2.09
C LEU A 85 5.10 30.28 -1.66
N SER A 86 4.25 30.89 -2.49
CA SER A 86 3.54 32.09 -2.04
C SER A 86 2.56 31.70 -0.95
N ASN A 87 2.48 32.52 0.11
CA ASN A 87 1.51 32.33 1.16
C ASN A 87 0.07 32.38 0.61
N ASP A 88 -0.17 33.21 -0.41
CA ASP A 88 -1.48 33.32 -1.07
C ASP A 88 -1.95 32.01 -1.68
N LEU A 89 -1.05 31.22 -2.31
CA LEU A 89 -1.42 29.91 -2.85
C LEU A 89 -1.85 28.94 -1.74
N ILE A 90 -1.15 28.96 -0.60
CA ILE A 90 -1.48 28.08 0.53
C ILE A 90 -2.80 28.53 1.16
N ASP A 91 -2.95 29.82 1.40
CA ASP A 91 -4.12 30.39 2.07
C ASP A 91 -5.39 30.28 1.20
N ASN A 92 -5.27 30.29 -0.14
CA ASN A 92 -6.37 30.01 -1.07
C ASN A 92 -6.85 28.55 -1.05
N GLU A 93 -5.99 27.60 -0.67
CA GLU A 93 -6.34 26.18 -0.59
C GLU A 93 -6.92 25.77 0.77
N VAL A 94 -6.67 26.55 1.83
CA VAL A 94 -7.21 26.28 3.18
C VAL A 94 -8.74 26.11 3.18
N PRO A 95 -9.54 26.97 2.51
CA PRO A 95 -10.98 26.78 2.41
C PRO A 95 -11.41 25.43 1.84
N ASN A 96 -10.65 24.85 0.91
CA ASN A 96 -10.97 23.55 0.32
C ASN A 96 -10.87 22.42 1.36
N ILE A 97 -9.81 22.41 2.17
CA ILE A 97 -9.64 21.44 3.26
C ILE A 97 -10.73 21.61 4.32
N LEU A 98 -11.04 22.85 4.69
CA LEU A 98 -12.10 23.11 5.67
C LEU A 98 -13.47 22.63 5.16
N ARG A 99 -13.78 22.85 3.88
CA ARG A 99 -14.98 22.33 3.22
C ARG A 99 -15.01 20.80 3.20
N GLU A 100 -13.90 20.14 2.87
CA GLU A 100 -13.82 18.66 2.91
C GLU A 100 -14.11 18.13 4.32
N LYS A 101 -13.53 18.73 5.36
CA LYS A 101 -13.79 18.34 6.75
C LYS A 101 -15.24 18.59 7.18
N ALA A 102 -15.85 19.69 6.72
CA ALA A 102 -17.27 19.94 6.96
C ALA A 102 -18.17 18.90 6.27
N LEU A 103 -17.86 18.55 5.01
CA LEU A 103 -18.55 17.48 4.30
C LEU A 103 -18.40 16.12 4.99
N MET A 104 -17.20 15.79 5.48
CA MET A 104 -16.98 14.58 6.27
C MET A 104 -17.91 14.53 7.49
N ARG A 105 -17.98 15.62 8.28
CA ARG A 105 -18.92 15.71 9.42
C ARG A 105 -20.37 15.53 9.00
N ARG A 106 -20.78 16.21 7.91
CA ARG A 106 -22.15 16.15 7.38
C ARG A 106 -22.56 14.73 6.98
N TYR A 107 -21.63 13.95 6.40
CA TYR A 107 -21.88 12.57 6.00
C TYR A 107 -21.52 11.53 7.08
N GLY A 108 -21.21 11.97 8.31
CA GLY A 108 -20.86 11.06 9.41
C GLY A 108 -19.54 10.32 9.22
N ILE A 109 -18.66 10.82 8.35
CA ILE A 109 -17.34 10.25 8.07
C ILE A 109 -16.39 10.67 9.19
N ASN A 110 -16.11 9.73 10.09
CA ASN A 110 -15.16 9.92 11.17
C ASN A 110 -14.16 8.74 11.19
N PRO A 111 -13.03 8.85 10.48
CA PRO A 111 -12.03 7.79 10.42
C PRO A 111 -11.57 7.41 11.83
N SER A 112 -11.52 6.10 12.13
CA SER A 112 -11.02 5.60 13.40
C SER A 112 -9.49 5.76 13.48
N GLN A 113 -8.95 5.72 14.70
CA GLN A 113 -7.49 5.70 14.91
C GLN A 113 -6.83 4.56 14.13
N SER A 114 -7.42 3.36 14.22
CA SER A 114 -6.93 2.18 13.51
C SER A 114 -6.89 2.36 11.98
N ALA A 115 -7.82 3.13 11.40
CA ALA A 115 -7.85 3.41 9.98
C ALA A 115 -6.73 4.40 9.58
N SER A 116 -6.47 5.40 10.43
CA SER A 116 -5.34 6.31 10.27
C SER A 116 -4.00 5.57 10.38
N ASP A 117 -3.84 4.72 11.39
CA ASP A 117 -2.62 3.93 11.60
C ASP A 117 -2.35 3.00 10.40
N ALA A 118 -3.39 2.29 9.94
CA ALA A 118 -3.29 1.44 8.76
C ALA A 118 -2.93 2.22 7.49
N TRP A 119 -3.42 3.46 7.35
CA TRP A 119 -3.04 4.33 6.24
C TRP A 119 -1.55 4.71 6.32
N ILE A 120 -1.05 5.07 7.52
CA ILE A 120 0.36 5.41 7.75
C ILE A 120 1.25 4.21 7.41
N SER A 121 0.93 3.01 7.91
CA SER A 121 1.72 1.80 7.63
C SER A 121 1.79 1.51 6.13
N ARG A 122 0.66 1.56 5.40
CA ARG A 122 0.65 1.33 3.95
C ARG A 122 1.43 2.39 3.18
N PHE A 123 1.36 3.64 3.63
CA PHE A 123 2.11 4.74 3.04
C PHE A 123 3.62 4.49 3.16
N ILE A 124 4.09 4.14 4.37
CA ILE A 124 5.50 3.81 4.64
C ILE A 124 5.95 2.56 3.89
N GLU A 125 5.18 1.48 3.95
CA GLU A 125 5.48 0.25 3.20
C GLU A 125 5.64 0.55 1.70
N SER A 126 4.78 1.39 1.15
CA SER A 126 4.86 1.79 -0.25
C SER A 126 6.12 2.62 -0.55
N SER A 127 6.55 3.51 0.35
CA SER A 127 7.81 4.26 0.17
C SER A 127 9.05 3.38 0.34
N LEU A 128 8.97 2.34 1.18
CA LEU A 128 10.09 1.42 1.43
C LEU A 128 10.27 0.35 0.35
N LYS A 129 9.30 0.17 -0.57
CA LYS A 129 9.41 -0.79 -1.69
C LYS A 129 10.62 -0.53 -2.58
N SER A 130 11.01 0.73 -2.75
CA SER A 130 12.20 1.12 -3.52
C SER A 130 13.51 1.06 -2.74
N VAL A 131 13.46 0.83 -1.42
CA VAL A 131 14.64 0.74 -0.56
C VAL A 131 15.16 -0.70 -0.52
N PRO A 132 16.46 -0.93 -0.78
CA PRO A 132 17.11 -2.23 -0.63
C PRO A 132 16.87 -2.86 0.75
N ALA A 133 16.63 -4.18 0.80
CA ALA A 133 16.24 -4.87 2.02
C ALA A 133 17.29 -4.83 3.14
N ASP A 134 18.57 -4.72 2.78
CA ASP A 134 19.71 -4.60 3.68
C ASP A 134 19.83 -3.21 4.34
N SER A 135 19.21 -2.19 3.74
CA SER A 135 19.23 -0.79 4.22
C SER A 135 17.83 -0.30 4.61
N ARG A 136 16.83 -1.18 4.69
CA ARG A 136 15.44 -0.80 4.93
C ARG A 136 15.24 -0.50 6.42
N PRO A 137 14.87 0.74 6.80
CA PRO A 137 14.54 1.07 8.18
C PRO A 137 13.26 0.35 8.62
N THR A 138 13.07 0.25 9.94
CA THR A 138 11.84 -0.31 10.50
C THR A 138 10.66 0.64 10.30
N ILE A 139 9.45 0.10 10.38
CA ILE A 139 8.22 0.91 10.25
C ILE A 139 8.17 1.97 11.35
N ASP A 140 8.51 1.63 12.60
CA ASP A 140 8.46 2.56 13.73
C ASP A 140 9.47 3.72 13.62
N GLU A 141 10.67 3.42 13.10
CA GLU A 141 11.66 4.45 12.78
C GLU A 141 11.13 5.43 11.73
N GLU A 142 10.45 4.91 10.69
CA GLU A 142 9.89 5.79 9.66
C GLU A 142 8.61 6.51 10.05
N VAL A 143 7.78 5.94 10.93
CA VAL A 143 6.68 6.67 11.56
C VAL A 143 7.24 7.86 12.33
N SER A 144 8.32 7.66 13.08
CA SER A 144 8.97 8.72 13.86
C SER A 144 9.59 9.78 12.95
N SER A 145 10.31 9.37 11.91
CA SER A 145 10.88 10.24 10.87
C SER A 145 9.80 11.09 10.20
N LEU A 146 8.70 10.46 9.79
CA LEU A 146 7.57 11.13 9.15
C LEU A 146 6.83 12.09 10.09
N ALA A 147 6.68 11.73 11.37
CA ALA A 147 6.12 12.61 12.38
C ALA A 147 6.98 13.87 12.54
N VAL A 148 8.31 13.72 12.68
CA VAL A 148 9.25 14.85 12.74
C VAL A 148 9.13 15.72 11.49
N LEU A 149 9.06 15.09 10.31
CA LEU A 149 8.92 15.78 9.02
C LEU A 149 7.66 16.67 8.96
N LEU A 150 6.53 16.16 9.44
CA LEU A 150 5.24 16.85 9.36
C LEU A 150 5.04 17.89 10.47
N GLY A 151 5.84 17.82 11.55
CA GLY A 151 5.82 18.76 12.67
C GLY A 151 5.32 18.18 13.99
N GLY A 152 5.25 16.85 14.11
CA GLY A 152 4.85 16.10 15.30
C GLY A 152 3.92 14.93 14.98
N SER A 153 3.70 14.06 15.97
CA SER A 153 2.79 12.92 15.86
C SER A 153 1.34 13.35 15.65
N ALA A 154 0.89 14.40 16.34
CA ALA A 154 -0.47 14.94 16.19
C ALA A 154 -0.74 15.47 14.77
N GLN A 155 0.25 16.08 14.12
CA GLN A 155 0.14 16.57 12.75
C GLN A 155 0.12 15.43 11.74
N LEU A 156 0.93 14.39 11.97
CA LEU A 156 0.90 13.16 11.18
C LEU A 156 -0.47 12.47 11.31
N GLU A 157 -1.00 12.35 12.51
CA GLU A 157 -2.33 11.76 12.76
C GLU A 157 -3.43 12.57 12.07
N ALA A 158 -3.46 13.90 12.26
CA ALA A 158 -4.43 14.78 11.61
C ALA A 158 -4.37 14.68 10.08
N PHE A 159 -3.15 14.59 9.53
CA PHE A 159 -2.95 14.39 8.10
C PHE A 159 -3.47 13.03 7.63
N ALA A 160 -3.09 11.93 8.30
CA ALA A 160 -3.54 10.58 7.96
C ALA A 160 -5.07 10.46 8.03
N ARG A 161 -5.66 10.98 9.11
CA ARG A 161 -7.11 11.00 9.33
C ARG A 161 -7.84 11.77 8.23
N HIS A 162 -7.27 12.90 7.81
CA HIS A 162 -7.78 13.65 6.65
C HIS A 162 -7.70 12.84 5.37
N GLN A 163 -6.59 12.15 5.09
CA GLN A 163 -6.44 11.36 3.86
C GLN A 163 -7.45 10.21 3.78
N VAL A 164 -7.66 9.51 4.90
CA VAL A 164 -8.67 8.45 4.99
C VAL A 164 -10.08 9.02 4.77
N GLY A 165 -10.41 10.10 5.49
CA GLY A 165 -11.72 10.74 5.38
C GLY A 165 -12.00 11.29 3.98
N ALA A 166 -10.99 11.88 3.32
CA ALA A 166 -11.12 12.41 1.97
C ALA A 166 -11.29 11.29 0.93
N ASN A 167 -10.60 10.16 1.10
CA ASN A 167 -10.82 8.97 0.28
C ASN A 167 -12.24 8.41 0.45
N GLN A 168 -12.73 8.32 1.69
CA GLN A 168 -14.11 7.91 1.98
C GLN A 168 -15.13 8.88 1.37
N LEU A 169 -14.92 10.19 1.51
CA LEU A 169 -15.76 11.22 0.92
C LEU A 169 -15.79 11.12 -0.62
N ARG A 170 -14.62 10.93 -1.25
CA ARG A 170 -14.54 10.72 -2.71
C ARG A 170 -15.20 9.42 -3.15
N SER A 171 -15.16 8.36 -2.34
CA SER A 171 -15.88 7.12 -2.64
C SER A 171 -17.40 7.33 -2.64
N LEU A 172 -17.93 8.18 -1.77
CA LEU A 172 -19.35 8.57 -1.79
C LEU A 172 -19.71 9.38 -3.04
N ALA A 173 -18.83 10.29 -3.47
CA ALA A 173 -19.01 11.02 -4.72
C ALA A 173 -18.87 10.11 -5.96
N GLY A 174 -17.99 9.11 -5.91
CA GLY A 174 -17.85 8.07 -6.94
C GLY A 174 -19.10 7.19 -7.08
N VAL A 175 -19.84 6.98 -5.99
CA VAL A 175 -21.17 6.34 -6.00
C VAL A 175 -22.25 7.27 -6.58
N SER A 176 -22.02 8.59 -6.66
CA SER A 176 -22.97 9.54 -7.29
C SER A 176 -22.79 9.71 -8.81
N GLY A 177 -21.68 9.24 -9.38
CA GLY A 177 -21.41 9.28 -10.83
C GLY A 177 -21.98 8.09 -11.61
N VAL A 178 -22.35 7.02 -10.92
CA VAL A 178 -23.11 5.88 -11.47
C VAL A 178 -24.40 5.83 -10.67
N LEU A 179 -25.55 5.83 -11.33
CA LEU A 179 -26.83 5.60 -10.65
C LEU A 179 -26.84 4.15 -10.14
N VAL A 180 -26.27 3.93 -8.95
CA VAL A 180 -26.31 2.64 -8.28
C VAL A 180 -27.66 2.55 -7.58
N SER A 181 -28.44 1.52 -7.89
CA SER A 181 -29.75 1.34 -7.23
C SER A 181 -29.54 1.11 -5.72
N ALA A 182 -30.54 1.46 -4.90
CA ALA A 182 -30.48 1.22 -3.44
C ALA A 182 -30.13 -0.24 -3.10
N LYS A 183 -30.54 -1.17 -3.97
CA LYS A 183 -30.26 -2.60 -3.87
C LYS A 183 -28.79 -2.94 -4.11
N GLU A 184 -28.13 -2.30 -5.09
CA GLU A 184 -26.70 -2.50 -5.34
C GLU A 184 -25.82 -1.83 -4.28
N ALA A 185 -26.25 -0.69 -3.73
CA ALA A 185 -25.58 -0.05 -2.60
C ALA A 185 -25.63 -0.93 -1.34
N GLU A 186 -26.79 -1.54 -1.07
CA GLU A 186 -26.97 -2.50 0.03
C GLU A 186 -26.12 -3.77 -0.15
N ILE A 187 -26.10 -4.35 -1.36
CA ILE A 187 -25.26 -5.51 -1.69
C ILE A 187 -23.78 -5.18 -1.49
N THR A 188 -23.34 -3.99 -1.91
CA THR A 188 -21.95 -3.56 -1.76
C THR A 188 -21.59 -3.28 -0.29
N PHE A 189 -22.51 -2.69 0.47
CA PHE A 189 -22.34 -2.44 1.90
C PHE A 189 -22.26 -3.75 2.71
N ARG A 190 -23.12 -4.74 2.43
CA ARG A 190 -23.04 -6.08 3.03
C ARG A 190 -21.73 -6.78 2.65
N LYS A 191 -21.37 -6.78 1.36
CA LYS A 191 -20.12 -7.40 0.88
C LYS A 191 -18.87 -6.85 1.57
N ASN A 192 -18.84 -5.55 1.87
CA ASN A 192 -17.68 -4.90 2.47
C ASN A 192 -17.62 -4.98 4.00
N ASN A 193 -18.75 -5.25 4.67
CA ASN A 193 -18.85 -5.25 6.14
C ASN A 193 -19.20 -6.62 6.75
N GLU A 194 -19.61 -7.61 5.96
CA GLU A 194 -19.73 -8.99 6.42
C GLU A 194 -18.35 -9.64 6.52
N GLN A 195 -18.03 -10.14 7.70
CA GLN A 195 -16.91 -11.06 7.88
C GLN A 195 -17.37 -12.44 7.40
N TYR A 196 -16.68 -12.98 6.39
CA TYR A 196 -16.95 -14.31 5.88
C TYR A 196 -16.06 -15.33 6.59
N GLU A 197 -16.64 -16.40 7.11
CA GLU A 197 -15.90 -17.66 7.32
C GLU A 197 -15.67 -18.28 5.95
N ALA A 198 -14.39 -18.33 5.54
CA ALA A 198 -13.99 -18.95 4.29
C ALA A 198 -13.72 -20.43 4.52
N GLU A 199 -14.68 -21.28 4.17
CA GLU A 199 -14.42 -22.70 3.99
C GLU A 199 -13.92 -22.92 2.56
N ALA A 200 -12.69 -23.41 2.42
CA ALA A 200 -12.10 -23.73 1.13
C ALA A 200 -12.45 -25.18 0.77
N ILE A 201 -13.12 -25.37 -0.37
CA ILE A 201 -13.18 -26.67 -1.04
C ILE A 201 -12.06 -26.71 -2.06
N PHE A 202 -11.05 -27.53 -1.79
CA PHE A 202 -9.98 -27.81 -2.74
C PHE A 202 -10.49 -28.80 -3.78
N LEU A 203 -10.96 -28.29 -4.91
CA LEU A 203 -11.29 -29.11 -6.08
C LEU A 203 -9.97 -29.52 -6.76
N ALA A 204 -9.59 -30.78 -6.60
CA ALA A 204 -8.53 -31.36 -7.42
C ALA A 204 -8.92 -31.26 -8.91
N HIS A 205 -7.94 -30.98 -9.77
CA HIS A 205 -8.06 -30.93 -11.24
C HIS A 205 -8.33 -32.31 -11.86
N THR A 206 -9.17 -33.14 -11.26
CA THR A 206 -9.71 -34.32 -11.94
C THR A 206 -10.81 -33.84 -12.87
N ASN A 207 -10.44 -33.78 -14.15
CA ASN A 207 -11.27 -33.50 -15.32
C ASN A 207 -12.77 -33.78 -15.09
N TYR A 208 -13.57 -32.73 -14.87
CA TYR A 208 -15.02 -32.83 -14.66
C TYR A 208 -15.80 -32.96 -15.98
N LEU A 209 -15.13 -32.94 -17.13
CA LEU A 209 -15.77 -33.11 -18.45
C LEU A 209 -16.64 -34.38 -18.55
N PRO A 210 -16.30 -35.54 -17.95
CA PRO A 210 -17.15 -36.73 -18.00
C PRO A 210 -18.45 -36.61 -17.18
N LEU A 211 -18.52 -35.67 -16.24
CA LEU A 211 -19.69 -35.46 -15.36
C LEU A 211 -20.75 -34.55 -15.99
N VAL A 212 -20.39 -33.82 -17.06
CA VAL A 212 -21.32 -32.98 -17.80
C VAL A 212 -21.90 -33.78 -18.96
N GLN A 213 -22.98 -34.52 -18.71
CA GLN A 213 -23.78 -35.13 -19.77
C GLN A 213 -24.91 -34.17 -20.14
N ALA A 214 -24.75 -33.45 -21.25
CA ALA A 214 -25.84 -32.66 -21.82
C ALA A 214 -26.84 -33.61 -22.49
N SER A 215 -28.11 -33.53 -22.10
CA SER A 215 -29.18 -34.28 -22.78
C SER A 215 -29.55 -33.62 -24.11
N ASP A 216 -30.05 -34.42 -25.07
CA ASP A 216 -30.52 -33.93 -26.37
C ASP A 216 -31.58 -32.82 -26.25
N GLU A 217 -32.44 -32.89 -25.23
CA GLU A 217 -33.48 -31.88 -24.97
C GLU A 217 -32.88 -30.56 -24.50
N GLN A 218 -31.88 -30.61 -23.61
CA GLN A 218 -31.16 -29.42 -23.15
C GLN A 218 -30.37 -28.78 -24.29
N LEU A 219 -29.74 -29.59 -25.16
CA LEU A 219 -29.03 -29.10 -26.35
C LEU A 219 -29.98 -28.43 -27.34
N LYS A 220 -31.13 -29.05 -27.64
CA LYS A 220 -32.16 -28.46 -28.52
C LYS A 220 -32.69 -27.14 -27.96
N LYS A 221 -33.02 -27.09 -26.67
CA LYS A 221 -33.51 -25.87 -26.01
C LYS A 221 -32.45 -24.76 -26.03
N HIS A 222 -31.19 -25.10 -25.75
CA HIS A 222 -30.10 -24.15 -25.81
C HIS A 222 -29.91 -23.62 -27.25
N TYR A 223 -29.83 -24.52 -28.24
CA TYR A 223 -29.69 -24.17 -29.65
C TYR A 223 -30.79 -23.24 -30.16
N THR A 224 -32.06 -23.50 -29.80
CA THR A 224 -33.18 -22.63 -30.18
C THR A 224 -33.08 -21.25 -29.51
N ASN A 225 -32.63 -21.19 -28.27
CA ASN A 225 -32.50 -19.93 -27.53
C ASN A 225 -31.31 -19.07 -27.98
N THR A 226 -30.23 -19.68 -28.50
CA THR A 226 -29.03 -18.97 -28.99
C THR A 226 -28.94 -18.91 -30.52
N LEU A 227 -30.04 -19.18 -31.23
CA LEU A 227 -30.08 -19.28 -32.69
C LEU A 227 -29.61 -18.00 -33.41
N GLY A 228 -29.77 -16.83 -32.78
CA GLY A 228 -29.28 -15.55 -33.28
C GLY A 228 -27.74 -15.42 -33.26
N GLU A 229 -27.08 -16.04 -32.28
CA GLU A 229 -25.63 -16.02 -32.11
C GLU A 229 -24.93 -17.15 -32.89
N LEU A 230 -25.65 -18.26 -33.13
CA LEU A 230 -25.17 -19.43 -33.88
C LEU A 230 -25.29 -19.27 -35.40
N ARG A 231 -25.67 -18.09 -35.89
CA ARG A 231 -25.73 -17.81 -37.32
C ARG A 231 -24.32 -17.82 -37.91
N ILE A 232 -24.07 -18.71 -38.87
CA ILE A 232 -22.86 -18.68 -39.69
C ILE A 232 -23.07 -17.58 -40.75
N PRO A 233 -22.34 -16.45 -40.69
CA PRO A 233 -22.43 -15.43 -41.72
C PRO A 233 -21.76 -15.95 -43.00
N GLU A 234 -22.33 -15.60 -44.15
CA GLU A 234 -21.84 -16.03 -45.47
C GLU A 234 -20.43 -15.51 -45.78
N ARG A 235 -20.01 -14.41 -45.14
CA ARG A 235 -18.67 -13.83 -45.26
C ARG A 235 -18.20 -13.27 -43.91
N ARG A 236 -16.95 -13.56 -43.53
CA ARG A 236 -16.24 -12.90 -42.42
C ARG A 236 -14.90 -12.39 -42.93
N GLN A 237 -14.57 -11.15 -42.60
CA GLN A 237 -13.22 -10.63 -42.77
C GLN A 237 -12.46 -10.87 -41.47
N LEU A 238 -11.39 -11.66 -41.53
CA LEU A 238 -10.52 -11.94 -40.39
C LEU A 238 -9.15 -11.33 -40.65
N SER A 239 -8.69 -10.53 -39.69
CA SER A 239 -7.28 -10.13 -39.59
C SER A 239 -6.65 -10.99 -38.50
N TYR A 240 -5.64 -11.77 -38.85
CA TYR A 240 -4.89 -12.58 -37.90
C TYR A 240 -3.41 -12.22 -37.98
N VAL A 241 -2.74 -12.27 -36.83
CA VAL A 241 -1.28 -12.17 -36.72
C VAL A 241 -0.79 -13.55 -36.30
N THR A 242 0.02 -14.16 -37.14
CA THR A 242 0.68 -15.44 -36.83
C THR A 242 1.99 -15.17 -36.12
N PHE A 243 2.15 -15.73 -34.92
CA PHE A 243 3.45 -15.85 -34.28
C PHE A 243 4.01 -17.23 -34.64
N SER A 244 5.25 -17.30 -35.12
CA SER A 244 5.94 -18.57 -35.26
C SER A 244 6.06 -19.21 -33.86
N PRO A 245 5.56 -20.44 -33.64
CA PRO A 245 5.68 -21.12 -32.35
C PRO A 245 7.10 -21.68 -32.21
N THR A 246 8.09 -20.80 -32.14
CA THR A 246 9.48 -21.18 -31.91
C THR A 246 9.85 -20.77 -30.51
N ASN A 247 10.30 -21.74 -29.70
CA ASN A 247 10.88 -21.44 -28.40
C ASN A 247 12.32 -20.96 -28.62
N TYR A 248 12.60 -19.69 -28.35
CA TYR A 248 13.94 -19.11 -28.54
C TYR A 248 14.94 -19.53 -27.46
N LEU A 249 14.75 -20.69 -26.84
CA LEU A 249 15.58 -21.19 -25.75
C LEU A 249 16.97 -21.56 -26.26
N ASP A 250 17.08 -22.14 -27.45
CA ASP A 250 18.36 -22.57 -28.02
C ASP A 250 19.22 -21.35 -28.43
N GLU A 251 18.60 -20.33 -29.02
CA GLU A 251 19.25 -19.06 -29.36
C GLU A 251 19.65 -18.29 -28.09
N ALA A 252 18.79 -18.28 -27.07
CA ALA A 252 19.06 -17.66 -25.79
C ALA A 252 20.20 -18.35 -25.03
N GLU A 253 20.28 -19.67 -25.08
CA GLU A 253 21.37 -20.44 -24.47
C GLU A 253 22.71 -20.16 -25.16
N LYS A 254 22.74 -20.10 -26.49
CA LYS A 254 23.94 -19.65 -27.22
C LYS A 254 24.37 -18.25 -26.79
N LYS A 255 23.42 -17.32 -26.65
CA LYS A 255 23.70 -15.96 -26.16
C LYS A 255 24.24 -15.96 -24.73
N PHE A 256 23.69 -16.81 -23.87
CA PHE A 256 24.19 -16.99 -22.51
C PHE A 256 25.64 -17.50 -22.50
N ASP A 257 25.96 -18.45 -23.37
CA ASP A 257 27.32 -19.00 -23.51
C ASP A 257 28.33 -17.98 -24.08
N GLU A 258 27.88 -16.99 -24.86
CA GLU A 258 28.72 -15.88 -25.33
C GLU A 258 29.01 -14.83 -24.24
N LEU A 259 28.24 -14.80 -23.14
CA LEU A 259 28.44 -13.82 -22.07
C LEU A 259 29.77 -14.05 -21.31
N ASN A 260 30.44 -12.94 -20.97
CA ASN A 260 31.60 -12.99 -20.07
C ASN A 260 31.19 -13.36 -18.63
N ALA A 261 32.15 -13.80 -17.81
CA ALA A 261 31.89 -14.28 -16.45
C ALA A 261 31.21 -13.23 -15.54
N ALA A 262 31.47 -11.94 -15.74
CA ALA A 262 30.83 -10.86 -14.97
C ALA A 262 29.35 -10.69 -15.36
N SER A 263 29.05 -10.77 -16.66
CA SER A 263 27.68 -10.68 -17.20
C SER A 263 26.86 -11.90 -16.82
N ARG A 264 27.46 -13.11 -16.90
CA ARG A 264 26.86 -14.35 -16.40
C ARG A 264 26.59 -14.28 -14.91
N ALA A 265 27.54 -13.74 -14.13
CA ALA A 265 27.35 -13.57 -12.70
C ALA A 265 26.12 -12.71 -12.40
N GLY A 266 26.02 -11.53 -13.03
CA GLY A 266 24.88 -10.63 -12.85
C GLY A 266 23.56 -11.27 -13.30
N PHE A 267 23.56 -11.94 -14.44
CA PHE A 267 22.38 -12.63 -14.97
C PHE A 267 21.91 -13.78 -14.05
N LEU A 268 22.83 -14.55 -13.50
CA LEU A 268 22.51 -15.68 -12.63
C LEU A 268 22.13 -15.26 -11.20
N THR A 269 22.77 -14.23 -10.63
CA THR A 269 22.37 -13.69 -9.32
C THR A 269 20.97 -13.09 -9.35
N ASN A 270 20.57 -12.61 -10.52
CA ASN A 270 19.24 -12.11 -10.82
C ASN A 270 18.19 -13.22 -10.81
N TYR A 271 18.47 -14.33 -11.49
CA TYR A 271 17.66 -15.55 -11.45
C TYR A 271 17.54 -16.12 -10.01
N TRP A 272 18.66 -16.26 -9.32
CA TRP A 272 18.69 -16.81 -7.97
C TRP A 272 19.82 -16.19 -7.14
N PRO A 273 19.52 -15.32 -6.17
CA PRO A 273 20.56 -14.61 -5.39
C PRO A 273 21.54 -15.55 -4.66
N ALA A 274 21.06 -16.71 -4.20
CA ALA A 274 21.90 -17.67 -3.48
C ALA A 274 22.75 -18.55 -4.41
N ILE A 275 22.66 -18.41 -5.73
CA ILE A 275 23.49 -19.14 -6.69
C ILE A 275 24.98 -18.84 -6.53
N THR A 276 25.32 -17.70 -5.91
CA THR A 276 26.68 -17.31 -5.53
C THR A 276 27.38 -18.35 -4.65
N LYS A 277 26.62 -19.19 -3.94
CA LYS A 277 27.14 -20.28 -3.11
C LYS A 277 27.55 -21.52 -3.91
N ILE A 278 27.21 -21.59 -5.21
CA ILE A 278 27.58 -22.69 -6.09
C ILE A 278 28.95 -22.43 -6.71
N ALA A 279 29.86 -23.40 -6.55
CA ALA A 279 31.18 -23.33 -7.18
C ALA A 279 31.06 -23.33 -8.72
N GLY A 280 31.77 -22.41 -9.37
CA GLY A 280 31.78 -22.31 -10.83
C GLY A 280 30.50 -21.72 -11.45
N TYR A 281 29.60 -21.11 -10.66
CA TYR A 281 28.33 -20.58 -11.18
C TYR A 281 28.51 -19.59 -12.33
N LYS A 282 29.61 -18.84 -12.37
CA LYS A 282 29.90 -17.84 -13.42
C LYS A 282 30.43 -18.44 -14.72
N THR A 283 30.97 -19.66 -14.68
CA THR A 283 31.79 -20.23 -15.76
C THR A 283 31.18 -21.48 -16.37
N ASN A 284 30.29 -22.15 -15.63
CA ASN A 284 29.60 -23.34 -16.10
C ASN A 284 28.55 -23.02 -17.18
N SER A 285 28.30 -23.99 -18.06
CA SER A 285 27.12 -23.99 -18.94
C SER A 285 25.85 -24.21 -18.13
N ILE A 286 24.68 -23.88 -18.69
CA ILE A 286 23.38 -24.05 -18.04
C ILE A 286 23.16 -25.51 -17.62
N ALA A 287 23.47 -26.47 -18.51
CA ALA A 287 23.33 -27.90 -18.21
C ALA A 287 24.22 -28.37 -17.03
N SER A 288 25.46 -27.89 -16.95
CA SER A 288 26.36 -28.22 -15.84
C SER A 288 25.93 -27.54 -14.55
N LEU A 289 25.43 -26.32 -14.64
CA LEU A 289 24.92 -25.55 -13.52
C LEU A 289 23.63 -26.16 -12.94
N ALA A 290 22.73 -26.64 -13.79
CA ALA A 290 21.50 -27.31 -13.38
C ALA A 290 21.79 -28.53 -12.50
N LYS A 291 22.77 -29.35 -12.88
CA LYS A 291 23.21 -30.50 -12.06
C LYS A 291 23.71 -30.10 -10.66
N LEU A 292 24.26 -28.89 -10.51
CA LEU A 292 24.69 -28.34 -9.22
C LEU A 292 23.54 -27.67 -8.43
N ILE A 293 22.51 -27.18 -9.12
CA ILE A 293 21.33 -26.54 -8.51
C ILE A 293 20.39 -27.59 -7.91
N ILE A 294 20.14 -28.70 -8.61
CA ILE A 294 19.22 -29.78 -8.19
C ILE A 294 19.45 -30.21 -6.73
N PRO A 295 20.69 -30.56 -6.29
CA PRO A 295 20.91 -30.99 -4.91
C PRO A 295 20.80 -29.86 -3.87
N VAL A 296 20.80 -28.60 -4.29
CA VAL A 296 20.67 -27.43 -3.38
C VAL A 296 19.22 -26.98 -3.24
N ARG A 297 18.40 -27.14 -4.29
CA ARG A 297 16.97 -26.81 -4.30
C ARG A 297 16.10 -28.06 -4.16
N THR A 298 16.38 -28.87 -3.15
CA THR A 298 15.70 -30.15 -2.91
C THR A 298 14.19 -29.99 -2.78
N ASN A 299 13.69 -28.93 -2.14
CA ASN A 299 12.25 -28.72 -1.98
C ASN A 299 11.51 -28.52 -3.31
N GLU A 300 12.20 -28.06 -4.36
CA GLU A 300 11.58 -27.74 -5.65
C GLU A 300 11.76 -28.86 -6.68
N TYR A 301 12.89 -29.58 -6.60
CA TYR A 301 13.24 -30.63 -7.56
C TYR A 301 13.22 -32.04 -6.94
N ALA A 302 12.76 -32.20 -5.69
CA ALA A 302 12.63 -33.51 -5.04
C ALA A 302 11.68 -34.42 -5.81
N GLY A 303 12.15 -35.63 -6.11
CA GLY A 303 11.36 -36.65 -6.81
C GLY A 303 11.26 -36.44 -8.32
N MET A 304 11.78 -35.35 -8.87
CA MET A 304 11.83 -35.11 -10.32
C MET A 304 12.98 -35.88 -10.96
N LYS A 305 12.80 -36.38 -12.19
CA LYS A 305 13.91 -36.96 -12.95
C LYS A 305 14.94 -35.88 -13.25
N ILE A 306 16.22 -36.24 -13.24
CA ILE A 306 17.33 -35.30 -13.47
C ILE A 306 17.16 -34.55 -14.80
N GLU A 307 16.68 -35.21 -15.84
CA GLU A 307 16.45 -34.62 -17.16
C GLU A 307 15.34 -33.57 -17.15
N GLU A 308 14.23 -33.88 -16.48
CA GLU A 308 13.08 -32.96 -16.31
C GLU A 308 13.49 -31.75 -15.47
N ALA A 309 14.21 -31.96 -14.37
CA ALA A 309 14.72 -30.88 -13.53
C ALA A 309 15.74 -30.01 -14.27
N THR A 310 16.58 -30.61 -15.12
CA THR A 310 17.54 -29.88 -15.94
C THR A 310 16.83 -29.01 -16.98
N ALA A 311 15.78 -29.53 -17.61
CA ALA A 311 14.98 -28.79 -18.59
C ALA A 311 14.23 -27.62 -17.93
N ASP A 312 13.61 -27.84 -16.76
CA ASP A 312 12.92 -26.78 -16.02
C ASP A 312 13.88 -25.68 -15.55
N ILE A 313 15.04 -26.05 -15.00
CA ILE A 313 16.06 -25.07 -14.60
C ILE A 313 16.54 -24.25 -15.80
N ARG A 314 16.76 -24.91 -16.94
CA ARG A 314 17.16 -24.25 -18.19
C ARG A 314 16.11 -23.24 -18.63
N GLU A 315 14.85 -23.64 -18.70
CA GLU A 315 13.75 -22.77 -19.08
C GLU A 315 13.67 -21.56 -18.15
N ASN A 316 13.64 -21.80 -16.84
CA ASN A 316 13.53 -20.74 -15.85
C ASN A 316 14.71 -19.75 -15.89
N ILE A 317 15.95 -20.23 -16.09
CA ILE A 317 17.12 -19.35 -16.25
C ILE A 317 16.96 -18.42 -17.48
N LEU A 318 16.41 -18.93 -18.58
CA LEU A 318 16.34 -18.20 -19.86
C LEU A 318 15.08 -17.34 -20.02
N THR A 319 13.98 -17.65 -19.33
CA THR A 319 12.69 -16.97 -19.48
C THR A 319 12.38 -15.99 -18.36
N THR A 320 12.94 -16.16 -17.15
CA THR A 320 12.63 -15.30 -16.00
C THR A 320 12.99 -13.84 -16.31
N ALA A 321 11.97 -12.99 -16.42
CA ALA A 321 12.13 -11.55 -16.58
C ALA A 321 12.38 -10.87 -15.23
N GLN A 322 13.24 -9.84 -15.19
CA GLN A 322 13.49 -9.10 -13.96
C GLN A 322 13.63 -7.59 -14.20
N GLY A 323 12.62 -6.84 -13.74
CA GLY A 323 12.49 -5.40 -13.97
C GLY A 323 12.12 -5.06 -15.42
N LEU A 324 12.72 -4.00 -15.98
CA LEU A 324 12.57 -3.61 -17.39
C LEU A 324 13.37 -4.51 -18.36
N LYS A 325 14.09 -5.52 -17.86
CA LYS A 325 14.91 -6.43 -18.67
C LYS A 325 14.20 -7.78 -18.79
N SER A 326 13.77 -8.11 -19.99
CA SER A 326 13.23 -9.41 -20.36
C SER A 326 14.31 -10.51 -20.21
N GLY A 327 13.89 -11.76 -19.92
CA GLY A 327 14.77 -12.92 -19.99
C GLY A 327 15.34 -13.10 -21.40
N LEU A 328 16.49 -13.79 -21.54
CA LEU A 328 17.17 -13.93 -22.84
C LEU A 328 16.27 -14.53 -23.93
N ALA A 329 15.45 -15.53 -23.60
CA ALA A 329 14.50 -16.13 -24.55
C ALA A 329 13.42 -15.13 -25.00
N VAL A 330 12.98 -14.25 -24.10
CA VAL A 330 12.03 -13.18 -24.41
C VAL A 330 12.69 -12.07 -25.24
N ILE A 331 13.97 -11.77 -25.00
CA ILE A 331 14.76 -10.84 -25.84
C ILE A 331 14.91 -11.38 -27.25
N GLU A 332 15.27 -12.65 -27.41
CA GLU A 332 15.42 -13.27 -28.73
C GLU A 332 14.07 -13.38 -29.45
N ALA A 333 12.97 -13.68 -28.74
CA ALA A 333 11.63 -13.60 -29.29
C ALA A 333 11.27 -12.19 -29.79
N TYR A 334 11.62 -11.15 -29.02
CA TYR A 334 11.38 -9.76 -29.41
C TYR A 334 12.24 -9.33 -30.59
N LYS A 335 13.50 -9.74 -30.65
CA LYS A 335 14.40 -9.50 -31.80
C LYS A 335 13.92 -10.21 -33.06
N ALA A 336 13.40 -11.42 -32.96
CA ALA A 336 12.79 -12.11 -34.08
C ALA A 336 11.50 -11.43 -34.56
N GLY A 337 10.77 -10.77 -33.65
CA GLY A 337 9.64 -9.89 -33.97
C GLY A 337 10.02 -8.49 -34.48
N LEU A 338 11.30 -8.09 -34.48
CA LEU A 338 11.71 -6.80 -35.07
C LEU A 338 11.72 -6.80 -36.61
N ASP A 339 11.39 -7.93 -37.25
CA ASP A 339 11.11 -8.01 -38.70
C ASP A 339 9.69 -7.55 -39.10
N PHE A 340 8.88 -7.00 -38.18
CA PHE A 340 7.58 -6.38 -38.53
C PHE A 340 7.70 -4.98 -39.17
N GLN A 341 8.90 -4.56 -39.59
CA GLN A 341 9.09 -3.42 -40.48
C GLN A 341 9.94 -3.79 -41.71
N LYS A 342 9.27 -4.37 -42.71
CA LYS A 342 9.53 -4.08 -44.12
C LYS A 342 8.23 -3.87 -44.86
#